data_AF-A0A8I0FCT3-F1
#
_entry.id   AF-A0A8I0FCT3-F1
#
_cell.length_a   1.000
_cell.length_b   1.000
_cell.length_c   1.000
_cell.angle_alpha   90.00
_cell.angle_beta   90.00
_cell.angle_gamma   90.00
#
_symmetry.space_group_name_H-M   'P 1'
#
loop_
_entity.id
_entity.type
_entity.pdbx_description
1 polymer ?
#
loop_
_entity_poly.entity_id
_entity_poly.type
_entity_poly.pdbx_seq_one_letter_code
_entity_poly.pdbx_strand_id
1 'polypeptide(L)'
;YQAYQGYAHVGRQFSGIGARIASQMQSIDELRHVQTQIHAMSHYNKFFDGFQDWAHMHDRVWYLSVPKSFFEDARSAGPFEFLLAISFAFEYVLTNLLFVPFMSGAAYNGDMATVTFGFSAQSDEARHMTLGLEIVKFLLEQHEDNVPIVQEWIDKWFWRGTRLLSIVGMMMDYMLPNKVMSWKEAWEVYFEQAGGALFKDLSRYGIRMPKYSDVIVKEKEHVSHQAWWIFYN
;
A
#
# COMPACT_ATOMS: atom_id res chain seq x y z
N TYR A 1 -8.98 3.93 -6.52
CA TYR A 1 -9.82 5.15 -6.72
C TYR A 1 -9.41 6.32 -5.85
N GLN A 2 -9.30 6.16 -4.52
CA GLN A 2 -8.93 7.29 -3.65
C GLN A 2 -7.54 7.85 -4.02
N ALA A 3 -6.58 6.98 -4.34
CA ALA A 3 -5.26 7.38 -4.86
C ALA A 3 -5.37 8.26 -6.13
N TYR A 4 -6.17 7.87 -7.13
CA TYR A 4 -6.46 8.70 -8.32
C TYR A 4 -6.87 10.12 -7.95
N GLN A 5 -7.84 10.29 -7.06
CA GLN A 5 -8.32 11.61 -6.63
C GLN A 5 -7.23 12.40 -5.87
N GLY A 6 -6.48 11.73 -4.99
CA GLY A 6 -5.38 12.34 -4.23
C GLY A 6 -4.26 12.82 -5.15
N TYR A 7 -3.79 11.97 -6.06
CA TYR A 7 -2.76 12.30 -7.04
C TYR A 7 -3.21 13.37 -8.03
N ALA A 8 -4.49 13.39 -8.43
CA ALA A 8 -5.05 14.46 -9.25
C ALA A 8 -4.98 15.81 -8.52
N HIS A 9 -5.28 15.81 -7.21
CA HIS A 9 -5.20 17.00 -6.39
C HIS A 9 -3.76 17.49 -6.23
N VAL A 10 -2.84 16.65 -5.75
CA VAL A 10 -1.45 17.09 -5.50
C VAL A 10 -0.70 17.41 -6.79
N GLY A 11 -1.05 16.76 -7.91
CA GLY A 11 -0.55 17.07 -9.25
C GLY A 11 -0.93 18.47 -9.74
N ARG A 12 -1.86 19.16 -9.07
CA ARG A 12 -2.13 20.59 -9.26
C ARG A 12 -1.39 21.48 -8.25
N GLN A 13 -1.14 21.01 -7.03
CA GLN A 13 -0.64 21.86 -5.94
C GLN A 13 0.88 22.09 -5.98
N PHE A 14 1.68 21.14 -6.49
CA PHE A 14 3.13 21.32 -6.51
C PHE A 14 3.58 22.42 -7.49
N SER A 15 4.51 23.28 -7.04
CA SER A 15 5.13 24.31 -7.87
C SER A 15 6.17 23.75 -8.84
N GLY A 16 6.84 22.65 -8.48
CA GLY A 16 7.78 21.92 -9.35
C GLY A 16 7.08 21.18 -10.47
N ILE A 17 7.45 21.44 -11.72
CA ILE A 17 6.80 20.83 -12.89
C ILE A 17 6.99 19.31 -12.97
N GLY A 18 8.17 18.82 -12.58
CA GLY A 18 8.45 17.37 -12.54
C GLY A 18 7.52 16.63 -11.58
N ALA A 19 7.37 17.14 -10.35
CA ALA A 19 6.46 16.57 -9.35
C ALA A 19 5.00 16.58 -9.81
N ARG A 20 4.55 17.64 -10.51
CA ARG A 20 3.21 17.69 -11.09
C ARG A 20 2.99 16.62 -12.15
N ILE A 21 3.90 16.50 -13.12
CA ILE A 21 3.78 15.54 -14.22
C ILE A 21 3.79 14.11 -13.66
N ALA A 22 4.71 13.79 -12.75
CA ALA A 22 4.77 12.48 -12.11
C ALA A 22 3.46 12.15 -11.37
N SER A 23 2.94 13.09 -10.57
CA SER A 23 1.67 12.92 -9.86
C SER A 23 0.48 12.75 -10.82
N GLN A 24 0.46 13.46 -11.96
CA GLN A 24 -0.62 13.35 -12.94
C GLN A 24 -0.57 12.02 -13.71
N MET A 25 0.62 11.55 -14.08
CA MET A 25 0.80 10.23 -14.69
C MET A 25 0.36 9.13 -13.72
N GLN A 26 0.74 9.25 -12.44
CA GLN A 26 0.29 8.31 -11.44
C GLN A 26 -1.23 8.38 -11.21
N SER A 27 -1.81 9.58 -11.15
CA SER A 27 -3.26 9.75 -11.05
C SER A 27 -4.03 8.96 -12.13
N ILE A 28 -3.61 9.04 -13.40
CA ILE A 28 -4.29 8.32 -14.47
C ILE A 28 -4.01 6.80 -14.43
N ASP A 29 -2.85 6.37 -13.96
CA ASP A 29 -2.57 4.95 -13.69
C ASP A 29 -3.51 4.41 -12.59
N GLU A 30 -3.71 5.15 -11.51
CA GLU A 30 -4.63 4.78 -10.43
C GLU A 30 -6.10 4.72 -10.88
N LEU A 31 -6.47 5.53 -11.88
CA LEU A 31 -7.78 5.45 -12.52
C LEU A 31 -7.89 4.21 -13.41
N ARG A 32 -6.83 3.89 -14.15
CA ARG A 32 -6.72 2.63 -14.91
C ARG A 32 -6.89 1.44 -13.97
N HIS A 33 -6.19 1.41 -12.85
CA HIS A 33 -6.21 0.28 -11.90
C HIS A 33 -7.61 0.01 -11.36
N VAL A 34 -8.32 1.03 -10.87
CA VAL A 34 -9.69 0.81 -10.37
C VAL A 34 -10.64 0.34 -11.47
N GLN A 35 -10.55 0.91 -12.67
CA GLN A 35 -11.44 0.51 -13.77
C GLN A 35 -11.17 -0.93 -14.21
N THR A 36 -9.91 -1.33 -14.32
CA THR A 36 -9.55 -2.70 -14.69
C THR A 36 -9.84 -3.70 -13.58
N GLN A 37 -9.71 -3.33 -12.31
CA GLN A 37 -10.14 -4.15 -11.17
C GLN A 37 -11.65 -4.39 -11.18
N ILE A 38 -12.46 -3.34 -11.42
CA ILE A 38 -13.92 -3.48 -11.57
C ILE A 38 -14.25 -4.44 -12.72
N HIS A 39 -13.58 -4.30 -13.86
CA HIS A 39 -13.80 -5.19 -15.00
C HIS A 39 -13.34 -6.64 -14.74
N ALA A 40 -12.21 -6.84 -14.08
CA ALA A 40 -11.70 -8.17 -13.72
C ALA A 40 -12.67 -8.89 -12.75
N MET A 41 -13.20 -8.17 -11.75
CA MET A 41 -14.14 -8.71 -10.78
C MET A 41 -15.58 -8.81 -11.30
N SER A 42 -15.89 -8.19 -12.45
CA SER A 42 -17.24 -8.17 -13.02
C SER A 42 -17.79 -9.57 -13.29
N HIS A 43 -16.94 -10.51 -13.72
CA HIS A 43 -17.39 -11.89 -13.94
C HIS A 43 -17.63 -12.62 -12.62
N TYR A 44 -16.73 -12.49 -11.64
CA TYR A 44 -16.91 -13.05 -10.29
C TYR A 44 -18.22 -12.58 -9.65
N ASN A 45 -18.54 -11.28 -9.78
CA ASN A 45 -19.78 -10.71 -9.26
C ASN A 45 -21.07 -11.35 -9.82
N LYS A 46 -21.01 -12.01 -10.99
CA LYS A 46 -22.18 -12.70 -11.57
C LYS A 46 -22.43 -14.07 -10.94
N PHE A 47 -21.41 -14.67 -10.33
CA PHE A 47 -21.43 -16.07 -9.89
C PHE A 47 -21.16 -16.24 -8.40
N PHE A 48 -20.65 -15.21 -7.72
CA PHE A 48 -20.34 -15.23 -6.30
C PHE A 48 -20.94 -14.01 -5.59
N ASP A 49 -21.35 -14.21 -4.35
CA ASP A 49 -21.84 -13.16 -3.47
C ASP A 49 -20.72 -12.30 -2.89
N GLY A 50 -21.09 -11.12 -2.38
CA GLY A 50 -20.19 -10.20 -1.68
C GLY A 50 -19.53 -9.14 -2.55
N PHE A 51 -19.72 -9.18 -3.88
CA PHE A 51 -19.14 -8.21 -4.82
C PHE A 51 -20.10 -7.10 -5.26
N GLN A 52 -21.41 -7.25 -5.04
CA GLN A 52 -22.45 -6.49 -5.74
C GLN A 52 -22.48 -4.99 -5.40
N ASP A 53 -22.14 -4.62 -4.16
CA ASP A 53 -22.27 -3.26 -3.63
C ASP A 53 -20.96 -2.72 -3.04
N TRP A 54 -19.81 -3.14 -3.58
CA TRP A 54 -18.48 -2.84 -3.02
C TRP A 54 -18.26 -1.36 -2.69
N ALA A 55 -18.73 -0.43 -3.54
CA ALA A 55 -18.57 1.01 -3.33
C ALA A 55 -19.43 1.53 -2.17
N HIS A 56 -20.68 1.06 -2.06
CA HIS A 56 -21.57 1.42 -0.97
C HIS A 56 -21.09 0.83 0.36
N MET A 57 -20.61 -0.43 0.33
CA MET A 57 -20.05 -1.14 1.47
C MET A 57 -18.78 -0.46 1.98
N HIS A 58 -17.87 -0.03 1.10
CA HIS A 58 -16.62 0.66 1.48
C HIS A 58 -16.87 1.85 2.42
N ASP A 59 -17.99 2.57 2.23
CA ASP A 59 -18.32 3.74 3.03
C ASP A 59 -19.04 3.43 4.36
N ARG A 60 -19.49 2.18 4.59
CA ARG A 60 -20.44 1.88 5.67
C ARG A 60 -20.11 0.64 6.49
N VAL A 61 -19.49 -0.38 5.88
CA VAL A 61 -19.19 -1.64 6.57
C VAL A 61 -18.03 -1.42 7.54
N TRP A 62 -18.20 -1.91 8.76
CA TRP A 62 -17.31 -1.60 9.89
C TRP A 62 -15.83 -1.88 9.59
N TYR A 63 -15.49 -3.04 9.04
CA TYR A 63 -14.09 -3.38 8.76
C TYR A 63 -13.53 -2.63 7.55
N LEU A 64 -14.39 -2.13 6.65
CA LEU A 64 -13.98 -1.28 5.53
C LEU A 64 -13.71 0.17 5.96
N SER A 65 -14.09 0.55 7.19
CA SER A 65 -13.60 1.80 7.79
C SER A 65 -12.08 1.81 7.98
N VAL A 66 -11.43 0.64 8.07
CA VAL A 66 -9.96 0.50 8.19
C VAL A 66 -9.26 1.06 6.95
N PRO A 67 -9.46 0.52 5.72
CA PRO A 67 -8.88 1.09 4.50
C PRO A 67 -9.44 2.48 4.17
N LYS A 68 -10.73 2.75 4.45
CA LYS A 68 -11.32 4.07 4.19
C LYS A 68 -10.62 5.16 4.99
N SER A 69 -10.51 5.00 6.31
CA SER A 69 -9.89 6.00 7.18
C SER A 69 -8.39 6.17 6.93
N PHE A 70 -7.70 5.12 6.45
CA PHE A 70 -6.30 5.22 6.02
C PHE A 70 -6.13 6.22 4.86
N PHE A 71 -6.92 6.05 3.80
CA PHE A 71 -6.86 6.95 2.65
C PHE A 71 -7.50 8.32 2.91
N GLU A 72 -8.51 8.41 3.76
CA GLU A 72 -9.10 9.71 4.15
C GLU A 72 -8.11 10.56 4.95
N ASP A 73 -7.37 9.95 5.90
CA ASP A 73 -6.27 10.63 6.60
C ASP A 73 -5.24 11.16 5.58
N ALA A 74 -4.76 10.30 4.68
CA ALA A 74 -3.74 10.67 3.69
C ALA A 74 -4.21 11.81 2.77
N ARG A 75 -5.46 11.76 2.30
CA ARG A 75 -6.03 12.78 1.39
C ARG A 75 -6.44 14.08 2.09
N SER A 76 -6.69 14.02 3.39
CA SER A 76 -6.97 15.21 4.20
C SER A 76 -5.71 15.95 4.62
N ALA A 77 -4.55 15.29 4.52
CA ALA A 77 -3.25 15.86 4.84
C ALA A 77 -2.75 16.85 3.75
N GLY A 78 -1.64 17.53 4.03
CA GLY A 78 -0.96 18.38 3.06
C GLY A 78 -0.31 17.57 1.92
N PRO A 79 0.04 18.22 0.78
CA PRO A 79 0.51 17.52 -0.41
C PRO A 79 1.81 16.74 -0.20
N PHE A 80 2.72 17.23 0.65
CA PHE A 80 3.97 16.53 0.97
C PHE A 80 3.73 15.30 1.86
N GLU A 81 2.86 15.41 2.86
CA GLU A 81 2.49 14.26 3.68
C GLU A 81 1.76 13.22 2.83
N PHE A 82 0.87 13.62 1.92
CA PHE A 82 0.20 12.69 1.00
C PHE A 82 1.21 11.87 0.16
N LEU A 83 2.22 12.52 -0.44
CA LEU A 83 3.24 11.78 -1.20
C LEU A 83 4.12 10.90 -0.32
N LEU A 84 4.43 11.33 0.91
CA LEU A 84 5.17 10.47 1.85
C LEU A 84 4.32 9.27 2.25
N ALA A 85 3.03 9.47 2.54
CA ALA A 85 2.08 8.45 2.95
C ALA A 85 1.84 7.41 1.86
N ILE A 86 1.51 7.87 0.65
CA ILE A 86 1.08 6.99 -0.44
C ILE A 86 2.27 6.56 -1.29
N SER A 87 3.05 7.49 -1.85
CA SER A 87 4.15 7.12 -2.76
C SER A 87 5.28 6.39 -2.03
N PHE A 88 5.75 6.90 -0.89
CA PHE A 88 6.87 6.28 -0.18
C PHE A 88 6.42 5.14 0.74
N ALA A 89 5.57 5.42 1.73
CA ALA A 89 5.25 4.40 2.73
C ALA A 89 4.40 3.25 2.15
N PHE A 90 3.36 3.56 1.37
CA PHE A 90 2.47 2.53 0.84
C PHE A 90 3.01 1.87 -0.44
N GLU A 91 3.37 2.66 -1.46
CA GLU A 91 3.73 2.16 -2.80
C GLU A 91 5.21 1.81 -2.96
N TYR A 92 6.07 2.15 -2.01
CA TYR A 92 7.47 1.72 -2.04
C TYR A 92 7.81 0.77 -0.89
N VAL A 93 7.65 1.20 0.36
CA VAL A 93 8.06 0.40 1.54
C VAL A 93 7.18 -0.83 1.74
N LEU A 94 5.86 -0.68 1.57
CA LEU A 94 4.89 -1.71 1.92
C LEU A 94 4.24 -2.40 0.71
N THR A 95 4.52 -1.95 -0.52
CA THR A 95 3.77 -2.36 -1.72
C THR A 95 3.78 -3.87 -1.95
N ASN A 96 4.94 -4.52 -1.77
CA ASN A 96 5.07 -5.95 -2.00
C ASN A 96 4.26 -6.79 -1.02
N LEU A 97 4.01 -6.28 0.20
CA LEU A 97 3.17 -6.95 1.21
C LEU A 97 1.68 -6.88 0.87
N LEU A 98 1.28 -6.05 -0.11
CA LEU A 98 -0.06 -6.05 -0.69
C LEU A 98 -0.07 -6.77 -2.04
N PHE A 99 0.81 -6.36 -2.95
CA PHE A 99 0.78 -6.79 -4.34
C PHE A 99 1.09 -8.29 -4.49
N VAL A 100 2.17 -8.77 -3.87
CA VAL A 100 2.60 -10.17 -4.05
C VAL A 100 1.55 -11.14 -3.50
N PRO A 101 1.01 -10.99 -2.27
CA PRO A 101 0.02 -11.92 -1.74
C PRO A 101 -1.22 -12.10 -2.63
N PHE A 102 -1.79 -11.01 -3.16
CA PHE A 102 -2.95 -11.10 -4.06
C PHE A 102 -2.58 -11.69 -5.43
N MET A 103 -1.53 -11.18 -6.08
CA MET A 103 -1.22 -11.57 -7.47
C MET A 103 -0.64 -12.99 -7.56
N SER A 104 0.23 -13.37 -6.63
CA SER A 104 0.74 -14.75 -6.56
C SER A 104 -0.32 -15.71 -6.03
N GLY A 105 -1.15 -15.28 -5.07
CA GLY A 105 -2.28 -16.06 -4.59
C GLY A 105 -3.26 -16.42 -5.70
N ALA A 106 -3.58 -15.45 -6.58
CA ALA A 106 -4.38 -15.69 -7.77
C ALA A 106 -3.73 -16.74 -8.70
N ALA A 107 -2.42 -16.65 -8.95
CA ALA A 107 -1.70 -17.60 -9.79
C ALA A 107 -1.77 -19.03 -9.26
N TYR A 108 -1.59 -19.22 -7.95
CA TYR A 108 -1.60 -20.54 -7.31
C TYR A 108 -3.00 -21.13 -7.16
N ASN A 109 -4.04 -20.32 -7.31
CA ASN A 109 -5.44 -20.73 -7.15
C ASN A 109 -6.25 -20.67 -8.46
N GLY A 110 -5.59 -20.49 -9.60
CA GLY A 110 -6.20 -20.58 -10.93
C GLY A 110 -7.06 -19.37 -11.33
N ASP A 111 -6.91 -18.22 -10.66
CA ASP A 111 -7.59 -16.98 -11.03
C ASP A 111 -6.79 -16.25 -12.12
N MET A 112 -7.13 -16.55 -13.37
CA MET A 112 -6.50 -15.94 -14.54
C MET A 112 -6.81 -14.45 -14.70
N ALA A 113 -7.95 -13.96 -14.22
CA ALA A 113 -8.33 -12.56 -14.39
C ALA A 113 -7.46 -11.65 -13.51
N THR A 114 -7.32 -12.01 -12.23
CA THR A 114 -6.49 -11.25 -11.28
C THR A 114 -5.01 -11.37 -11.61
N VAL A 115 -4.53 -12.54 -12.03
CA VAL A 115 -3.14 -12.71 -12.49
C VAL A 115 -2.82 -11.79 -13.69
N THR A 116 -3.74 -11.72 -14.66
CA THR A 116 -3.54 -10.89 -15.86
C THR A 116 -3.51 -9.41 -15.51
N PHE A 117 -4.38 -8.97 -14.58
CA PHE A 117 -4.31 -7.62 -14.01
C PHE A 117 -2.94 -7.38 -13.36
N GLY A 118 -2.48 -8.29 -12.49
CA GLY A 118 -1.19 -8.18 -11.81
C GLY A 118 -0.03 -8.00 -12.79
N PHE A 119 0.09 -8.87 -13.79
CA PHE A 119 1.14 -8.72 -14.81
C PHE A 119 1.04 -7.42 -15.58
N SER A 120 -0.18 -6.97 -15.92
CA SER A 120 -0.36 -5.69 -16.61
C SER A 120 0.01 -4.48 -15.74
N ALA A 121 -0.16 -4.56 -14.42
CA ALA A 121 0.08 -3.44 -13.51
C ALA A 121 1.57 -3.30 -13.14
N GLN A 122 2.38 -4.35 -13.26
CA GLN A 122 3.80 -4.34 -12.83
C GLN A 122 4.62 -3.17 -13.39
N SER A 123 4.44 -2.81 -14.66
CA SER A 123 5.15 -1.68 -15.26
C SER A 123 4.69 -0.33 -14.73
N ASP A 124 3.46 -0.24 -14.24
CA ASP A 124 2.91 0.97 -13.60
C ASP A 124 3.49 1.08 -12.18
N GLU A 125 3.42 -0.02 -11.41
CA GLU A 125 4.00 -0.10 -10.06
C GLU A 125 5.50 0.22 -10.04
N ALA A 126 6.27 -0.19 -11.07
CA ALA A 126 7.68 0.18 -11.19
C ALA A 126 7.90 1.70 -11.27
N ARG A 127 6.99 2.44 -11.94
CA ARG A 127 7.03 3.91 -11.98
C ARG A 127 6.64 4.50 -10.62
N HIS A 128 5.63 3.95 -9.97
CA HIS A 128 5.12 4.41 -8.67
C HIS A 128 6.15 4.22 -7.56
N MET A 129 6.81 3.06 -7.52
CA MET A 129 7.93 2.78 -6.63
C MET A 129 9.08 3.78 -6.83
N THR A 130 9.42 4.08 -8.09
CA THR A 130 10.48 5.06 -8.39
C THR A 130 10.09 6.45 -7.89
N LEU A 131 8.83 6.87 -8.08
CA LEU A 131 8.35 8.14 -7.53
C LEU A 131 8.47 8.17 -6.00
N GLY A 132 8.05 7.11 -5.32
CA GLY A 132 8.12 7.00 -3.86
C GLY A 132 9.53 7.18 -3.30
N LEU A 133 10.51 6.52 -3.92
CA LEU A 133 11.91 6.63 -3.49
C LEU A 133 12.50 8.02 -3.76
N GLU A 134 12.22 8.59 -4.93
CA GLU A 134 12.79 9.88 -5.30
C GLU A 134 12.13 11.04 -4.52
N ILE A 135 10.86 10.94 -4.14
CA ILE A 135 10.21 11.98 -3.36
C ILE A 135 10.77 12.08 -1.94
N VAL A 136 11.06 10.94 -1.28
CA VAL A 136 11.60 10.97 0.09
C VAL A 136 13.02 11.55 0.09
N LYS A 137 13.87 11.14 -0.86
CA LYS A 137 15.23 11.70 -0.99
C LYS A 137 15.18 13.19 -1.29
N PHE A 138 14.33 13.59 -2.24
CA PHE A 138 14.13 14.99 -2.58
C PHE A 138 13.78 15.82 -1.34
N LEU A 139 12.79 15.39 -0.56
CA LEU A 139 12.36 16.09 0.66
C LEU A 139 13.48 16.21 1.70
N LEU A 140 14.24 15.13 1.91
CA LEU A 140 15.35 15.09 2.86
C LEU A 140 16.53 15.97 2.44
N GLU A 141 16.74 16.14 1.13
CA GLU A 141 17.83 16.96 0.59
C GLU A 141 17.48 18.44 0.47
N GLN A 142 16.20 18.83 0.51
CA GLN A 142 15.81 20.24 0.35
C GLN A 142 16.19 21.11 1.55
N HIS A 143 16.07 20.61 2.79
CA HIS A 143 16.38 21.38 4.00
C HIS A 143 16.51 20.45 5.22
N GLU A 144 17.42 20.77 6.15
CA GLU A 144 17.64 19.95 7.35
C GLU A 144 16.42 19.88 8.27
N ASP A 145 15.65 20.98 8.38
CA ASP A 145 14.39 21.03 9.14
C ASP A 145 13.31 20.06 8.61
N ASN A 146 13.46 19.56 7.37
CA ASN A 146 12.52 18.56 6.84
C ASN A 146 12.76 17.18 7.46
N VAL A 147 13.98 16.87 7.88
CA VAL A 147 14.34 15.55 8.43
C VAL A 147 13.45 15.13 9.60
N PRO A 148 13.25 15.95 10.66
CA PRO A 148 12.36 15.56 11.76
C PRO A 148 10.90 15.41 11.32
N ILE A 149 10.42 16.23 10.37
CA ILE A 149 9.05 16.16 9.85
C ILE A 149 8.84 14.87 9.07
N VAL A 150 9.77 14.54 8.16
CA VAL A 150 9.72 13.32 7.35
C VAL A 150 9.83 12.09 8.25
N GLN A 151 10.69 12.11 9.28
CA GLN A 151 10.78 11.01 10.24
C GLN A 151 9.46 10.77 10.99
N GLU A 152 8.76 11.84 11.41
CA GLU A 152 7.45 11.73 12.06
C GLU A 152 6.42 11.11 11.12
N TRP A 153 6.39 11.53 9.86
CA TRP A 153 5.51 10.95 8.86
C TRP A 153 5.85 9.48 8.56
N ILE A 154 7.13 9.13 8.47
CA ILE A 154 7.57 7.73 8.30
C ILE A 154 7.05 6.87 9.46
N ASP A 155 7.20 7.34 10.71
CA ASP A 155 6.71 6.64 11.89
C ASP A 155 5.18 6.45 11.83
N LYS A 156 4.43 7.53 11.52
CA LYS A 156 2.96 7.51 11.39
C LYS A 156 2.50 6.51 10.32
N TRP A 157 3.01 6.65 9.10
CA TRP A 157 2.50 5.94 7.93
C TRP A 157 2.98 4.49 7.86
N PHE A 158 4.14 4.18 8.43
CA PHE A 158 4.52 2.79 8.70
C PHE A 158 3.52 2.10 9.65
N TRP A 159 3.20 2.72 10.78
CA TRP A 159 2.25 2.13 11.73
C TRP A 159 0.84 2.00 11.15
N ARG A 160 0.33 3.05 10.50
CA ARG A 160 -0.99 2.99 9.83
C ARG A 160 -1.01 1.92 8.72
N GLY A 161 0.04 1.84 7.91
CA GLY A 161 0.14 0.88 6.81
C GLY A 161 0.19 -0.56 7.31
N THR A 162 0.97 -0.85 8.36
CA THR A 162 1.03 -2.19 8.94
C THR A 162 -0.27 -2.63 9.61
N ARG A 163 -1.01 -1.71 10.24
CA ARG A 163 -2.37 -1.99 10.73
C ARG A 163 -3.35 -2.28 9.60
N LEU A 164 -3.27 -1.53 8.49
CA LEU A 164 -4.04 -1.81 7.29
C LEU A 164 -3.71 -3.21 6.73
N LEU A 165 -2.43 -3.58 6.63
CA LEU A 165 -1.98 -4.85 6.06
C LEU A 165 -2.36 -6.09 6.88
N SER A 166 -2.87 -5.94 8.11
CA SER A 166 -3.38 -7.07 8.90
C SER A 166 -4.46 -7.88 8.15
N ILE A 167 -5.32 -7.22 7.36
CA ILE A 167 -6.34 -7.89 6.54
C ILE A 167 -5.72 -8.69 5.38
N VAL A 168 -4.54 -8.27 4.89
CA VAL A 168 -3.79 -9.00 3.85
C VAL A 168 -3.11 -10.23 4.45
N GLY A 169 -2.51 -10.09 5.64
CA GLY A 169 -1.96 -11.22 6.39
C GLY A 169 -3.02 -12.31 6.65
N MET A 170 -4.21 -11.91 7.08
CA MET A 170 -5.36 -12.82 7.19
C MET A 170 -5.70 -13.49 5.85
N MET A 171 -5.84 -12.69 4.78
CA MET A 171 -6.23 -13.19 3.45
C MET A 171 -5.26 -14.27 2.96
N MET A 172 -3.95 -14.02 3.01
CA MET A 172 -2.99 -14.95 2.45
C MET A 172 -2.86 -16.25 3.27
N ASP A 173 -2.90 -16.15 4.60
CA ASP A 173 -2.77 -17.32 5.46
C ASP A 173 -4.04 -18.16 5.53
N TYR A 174 -5.23 -17.57 5.38
CA TYR A 174 -6.51 -18.27 5.59
C TYR A 174 -7.39 -18.41 4.34
N MET A 175 -7.44 -17.41 3.48
CA MET A 175 -8.44 -17.35 2.40
C MET A 175 -7.98 -17.99 1.08
N LEU A 176 -6.68 -18.18 0.87
CA LEU A 176 -6.13 -18.87 -0.31
C LEU A 176 -6.10 -20.40 -0.09
N PRO A 177 -6.87 -21.24 -0.81
CA PRO A 177 -6.78 -22.70 -0.62
C PRO A 177 -5.37 -23.27 -0.81
N ASN A 178 -4.73 -22.90 -1.92
CA ASN A 178 -3.33 -23.20 -2.19
C ASN A 178 -2.46 -22.04 -1.71
N LYS A 179 -1.62 -22.29 -0.70
CA LYS A 179 -0.74 -21.27 -0.12
C LYS A 179 0.49 -21.03 -1.00
N VAL A 180 0.96 -19.78 -1.02
CA VAL A 180 2.21 -19.38 -1.68
C VAL A 180 3.35 -19.34 -0.66
N MET A 181 3.13 -18.59 0.42
CA MET A 181 3.99 -18.42 1.58
C MET A 181 3.12 -17.94 2.74
N SER A 182 3.64 -17.98 3.97
CA SER A 182 3.01 -17.38 5.14
C SER A 182 3.17 -15.86 5.19
N TRP A 183 2.29 -15.16 5.90
CA TRP A 183 2.45 -13.74 6.21
C TRP A 183 3.79 -13.45 6.88
N LYS A 184 4.25 -14.35 7.75
CA LYS A 184 5.57 -14.26 8.41
C LYS A 184 6.70 -14.20 7.39
N GLU A 185 6.75 -15.15 6.46
CA GLU A 185 7.80 -15.20 5.43
C GLU A 185 7.74 -13.95 4.53
N ALA A 186 6.53 -13.50 4.17
CA ALA A 186 6.36 -12.26 3.40
C ALA A 186 6.92 -11.04 4.16
N TRP A 187 6.65 -10.92 5.47
CA TRP A 187 7.16 -9.84 6.29
C TRP A 187 8.71 -9.86 6.40
N GLU A 188 9.28 -11.03 6.62
CA GLU A 188 10.74 -11.21 6.71
C GLU A 188 11.45 -10.79 5.42
N VAL A 189 10.91 -11.16 4.25
CA VAL A 189 11.51 -10.81 2.95
C VAL A 189 11.26 -9.36 2.59
N TYR A 190 10.00 -8.92 2.57
CA TYR A 190 9.63 -7.65 1.97
C TYR A 190 9.80 -6.44 2.89
N PHE A 191 9.83 -6.63 4.21
CA PHE A 191 10.11 -5.55 5.15
C PHE A 191 11.45 -5.71 5.88
N GLU A 192 11.69 -6.83 6.57
CA GLU A 192 12.91 -6.94 7.40
C GLU A 192 14.19 -6.90 6.56
N GLN A 193 14.23 -7.65 5.45
CA GLN A 193 15.39 -7.65 4.54
C GLN A 193 15.38 -6.41 3.63
N ALA A 194 14.35 -6.25 2.78
CA ALA A 194 14.32 -5.18 1.80
C ALA A 194 14.18 -3.79 2.45
N GLY A 195 13.27 -3.63 3.41
CA GLY A 195 13.12 -2.40 4.20
C GLY A 195 14.36 -2.12 5.05
N GLY A 196 14.97 -3.15 5.66
CA GLY A 196 16.24 -2.99 6.40
C GLY A 196 17.36 -2.41 5.53
N ALA A 197 17.51 -2.88 4.30
CA ALA A 197 18.47 -2.33 3.34
C ALA A 197 18.15 -0.87 2.96
N LEU A 198 16.87 -0.56 2.71
CA LEU A 198 16.41 0.81 2.43
C LEU A 198 16.72 1.78 3.57
N PHE A 199 16.32 1.46 4.81
CA PHE A 199 16.53 2.36 5.95
C PHE A 199 18.00 2.50 6.32
N LYS A 200 18.84 1.50 5.99
CA LYS A 200 20.29 1.66 6.05
C LYS A 200 20.80 2.70 5.05
N ASP A 201 20.27 2.74 3.82
CA ASP A 201 20.62 3.79 2.86
C ASP A 201 20.13 5.16 3.31
N LEU A 202 18.91 5.25 3.85
CA LEU A 202 18.32 6.51 4.32
C LEU A 202 19.01 7.08 5.57
N SER A 203 19.80 6.27 6.28
CA SER A 203 20.53 6.70 7.49
C SER A 203 21.53 7.83 7.21
N ARG A 204 22.03 7.96 5.96
CA ARG A 204 22.89 9.07 5.55
C ARG A 204 22.19 10.44 5.60
N TYR A 205 20.86 10.46 5.59
CA TYR A 205 20.04 11.67 5.74
C TYR A 205 19.58 11.89 7.19
N GLY A 206 20.02 11.06 8.15
CA GLY A 206 19.57 11.11 9.54
C GLY A 206 18.25 10.37 9.83
N ILE A 207 17.70 9.63 8.85
CA ILE A 207 16.50 8.81 9.04
C ILE A 207 16.84 7.49 9.74
N ARG A 208 16.02 7.12 10.72
CA ARG A 208 16.08 5.85 11.44
C ARG A 208 14.95 4.92 11.00
N MET A 209 15.05 3.66 11.44
CA MET A 209 13.93 2.72 11.35
C MET A 209 12.65 3.33 11.94
N PRO A 210 11.47 3.05 11.33
CA PRO A 210 10.21 3.54 11.84
C PRO A 210 9.97 3.12 13.30
N LYS A 211 9.37 4.01 14.08
CA LYS A 211 9.00 3.72 15.47
C LYS A 211 8.11 2.49 15.53
N TYR A 212 8.35 1.63 16.53
CA TYR A 212 7.65 0.36 16.76
C TYR A 212 7.87 -0.73 15.70
N SER A 213 8.86 -0.59 14.81
CA SER A 213 9.20 -1.67 13.88
C SER A 213 9.56 -2.98 14.60
N ASP A 214 10.18 -2.90 15.77
CA ASP A 214 10.49 -4.06 16.63
C ASP A 214 9.24 -4.76 17.20
N VAL A 215 8.16 -4.03 17.39
CA VAL A 215 6.86 -4.58 17.79
C VAL A 215 6.23 -5.31 16.62
N ILE A 216 6.17 -4.68 15.43
CA ILE A 216 5.58 -5.31 14.24
C ILE A 216 6.32 -6.60 13.85
N VAL A 217 7.65 -6.62 13.98
CA VAL A 217 8.49 -7.82 13.74
C VAL A 217 8.09 -9.00 14.64
N LYS A 218 7.57 -8.74 15.85
CA LYS A 218 7.03 -9.78 16.74
C LYS A 218 5.59 -10.14 16.38
N GLU A 219 4.79 -9.16 15.97
CA GLU A 219 3.38 -9.35 15.60
C GLU A 219 3.20 -10.25 14.35
N LYS A 220 4.21 -10.40 13.48
CA LYS A 220 4.12 -11.27 12.29
C LYS A 220 3.77 -12.73 12.61
N GLU A 221 4.08 -13.22 13.81
CA GLU A 221 3.75 -14.57 14.28
C GLU A 221 2.28 -14.73 14.70
N HIS A 222 1.52 -13.63 14.77
CA HIS A 222 0.21 -13.59 15.41
C HIS A 222 -0.88 -12.90 14.59
N VAL A 223 -0.52 -11.89 13.80
CA VAL A 223 -1.50 -10.93 13.24
C VAL A 223 -2.53 -11.59 12.32
N SER A 224 -2.14 -12.55 11.48
CA SER A 224 -3.07 -13.24 10.57
C SER A 224 -4.07 -14.09 11.34
N HIS A 225 -3.61 -14.81 12.36
CA HIS A 225 -4.44 -15.65 13.23
C HIS A 225 -5.42 -14.81 14.06
N GLN A 226 -4.94 -13.71 14.64
CA GLN A 226 -5.77 -12.77 15.41
C GLN A 226 -6.83 -12.11 14.53
N ALA A 227 -6.46 -11.65 13.35
CA ALA A 227 -7.39 -11.06 12.40
C ALA A 227 -8.44 -12.07 11.93
N TRP A 228 -8.05 -13.28 11.55
CA TRP A 228 -9.01 -14.32 11.16
C TRP A 228 -10.03 -14.62 12.27
N TRP A 229 -9.56 -14.72 13.52
CA TRP A 229 -10.44 -14.95 14.65
C TRP A 229 -11.47 -13.82 14.83
N ILE A 230 -11.07 -12.56 14.64
CA ILE A 230 -11.99 -11.42 14.71
C ILE A 230 -13.08 -11.50 13.62
N PHE A 231 -12.72 -11.90 12.40
CA PHE A 231 -13.70 -12.02 11.30
C PHE A 231 -14.58 -13.28 11.39
N TYR A 232 -14.15 -14.29 12.15
CA TYR A 232 -14.91 -15.52 12.35
C TYR A 232 -15.97 -15.41 13.45
N ASN A 233 -15.70 -14.65 14.52
CA ASN A 233 -16.62 -14.44 15.64
C ASN A 233 -17.82 -13.57 15.27
#